data_AF-A0ABD4SSV9-F1
#
_entry.id   AF-A0ABD4SSV9-F1
#
_cell.length_a   1.000
_cell.length_b   1.000
_cell.length_c   1.000
_cell.angle_alpha   90.00
_cell.angle_beta   90.00
_cell.angle_gamma   90.00
#
_symmetry.space_group_name_H-M   'P 1'
#
loop_
_entity.id
_entity.type
_entity.pdbx_description
1 polymer ?
#
loop_
_entity_poly.entity_id
_entity_poly.type
_entity_poly.pdbx_seq_one_letter_code
_entity_poly.pdbx_strand_id
1 'polypeptide(L)'
;MSLRLAPICTACLIAFPLLASATPLDPAKVKQIVGSQFDTFQQDHKTITEIESPTGDKAASLKMAQWVKDKLEPLGFRVEFRPNEKGTHVIATRQGKGALRVLMLGHTDTGNR
;
A
#
# COMPACT_ATOMS: atom_id res chain seq x y z
N MET A 1 -23.19 61.63 -1.36
CA MET A 1 -23.12 60.23 -1.83
C MET A 1 -22.44 59.42 -0.74
N SER A 2 -23.23 58.65 0.02
CA SER A 2 -22.75 57.85 1.16
C SER A 2 -21.83 56.72 0.71
N LEU A 3 -20.68 56.56 1.36
CA LEU A 3 -20.08 55.23 1.51
C LEU A 3 -19.88 54.95 3.00
N ARG A 4 -20.53 53.86 3.42
CA ARG A 4 -20.67 53.39 4.79
C ARG A 4 -19.41 52.66 5.25
N LEU A 5 -19.13 52.76 6.55
CA LEU A 5 -18.32 51.80 7.31
C LEU A 5 -18.81 50.36 7.04
N ALA A 6 -17.87 49.44 6.82
CA ALA A 6 -18.02 48.05 7.22
C ALA A 6 -16.66 47.52 7.74
N PRO A 7 -16.50 47.36 9.06
CA PRO A 7 -15.53 46.43 9.63
C PRO A 7 -16.09 45.00 9.52
N ILE A 8 -15.32 44.01 9.95
CA ILE A 8 -15.71 42.59 10.13
C ILE A 8 -15.44 41.70 8.90
N CYS A 9 -14.26 41.08 8.88
CA CYS A 9 -14.15 39.61 8.96
C CYS A 9 -12.70 39.17 9.23
N THR A 10 -12.09 39.75 10.26
CA THR A 10 -10.90 39.18 10.90
C THR A 10 -11.37 38.12 11.91
N ALA A 11 -11.88 36.98 11.44
CA ALA A 11 -12.24 35.86 12.31
C ALA A 11 -12.46 34.58 11.50
N CYS A 12 -11.37 33.85 11.19
CA CYS A 12 -11.38 32.39 10.98
C CYS A 12 -9.95 31.81 10.93
N LEU A 13 -9.01 32.37 11.69
CA LEU A 13 -7.66 31.80 11.89
C LEU A 13 -7.50 31.25 13.32
N ILE A 14 -8.60 30.78 13.91
CA ILE A 14 -8.55 30.04 15.18
C ILE A 14 -8.36 28.56 14.83
N ALA A 15 -7.11 28.14 14.92
CA ALA A 15 -6.69 26.85 15.45
C ALA A 15 -7.63 25.68 15.16
N PHE A 16 -7.41 25.01 14.03
CA PHE A 16 -7.53 23.56 14.04
C PHE A 16 -6.22 23.02 14.60
N PRO A 17 -6.16 22.54 15.85
CA PRO A 17 -5.07 21.68 16.24
C PRO A 17 -5.20 20.42 15.36
N LEU A 18 -4.35 20.31 14.34
CA LEU A 18 -4.05 19.06 13.65
C LEU A 18 -3.29 18.14 14.62
N LEU A 19 -3.85 17.89 15.81
CA LEU A 19 -3.54 16.72 16.58
C LEU A 19 -4.48 15.64 16.06
N ALA A 20 -4.11 15.09 14.92
CA ALA A 20 -4.61 13.79 14.51
C ALA A 20 -4.09 12.78 15.55
N SER A 21 -4.79 12.68 16.68
CA SER A 21 -4.63 11.61 17.65
C SER A 21 -5.13 10.34 16.98
N ALA A 22 -4.29 9.73 16.15
CA ALA A 22 -4.54 8.37 15.72
C ALA A 22 -4.64 7.54 17.00
N THR A 23 -5.80 6.91 17.23
CA THR A 23 -5.92 5.93 18.30
C THR A 23 -4.81 4.91 18.11
N PRO A 24 -3.92 4.72 19.10
CA PRO A 24 -2.84 3.76 18.96
C PRO A 24 -3.44 2.39 18.67
N LEU A 25 -2.82 1.66 17.76
CA LEU A 25 -3.23 0.29 17.46
C LEU A 25 -3.13 -0.54 18.72
N ASP A 26 -4.17 -1.31 19.03
CA ASP A 26 -4.14 -2.30 20.11
C ASP A 26 -3.21 -3.47 19.71
N PRO A 27 -2.05 -3.65 20.37
CA PRO A 27 -1.10 -4.68 19.99
C PRO A 27 -1.66 -6.10 20.17
N ALA A 28 -2.53 -6.33 21.16
CA ALA A 28 -3.13 -7.63 21.39
C ALA A 28 -4.09 -8.00 20.25
N LYS A 29 -4.89 -7.01 19.80
CA LYS A 29 -5.78 -7.17 18.65
C LYS A 29 -5.00 -7.37 17.35
N VAL A 30 -3.91 -6.63 17.11
CA VAL A 30 -3.06 -6.83 15.93
C VAL A 30 -2.45 -8.22 15.94
N LYS A 31 -1.91 -8.67 17.07
CA LYS A 31 -1.35 -10.02 17.21
C LYS A 31 -2.39 -11.10 16.93
N GLN A 32 -3.61 -10.94 17.46
CA GLN A 32 -4.70 -11.88 17.21
C GLN A 32 -5.07 -11.95 15.71
N ILE A 33 -5.23 -10.79 15.05
CA ILE A 33 -5.56 -10.74 13.62
C ILE A 33 -4.44 -11.34 12.77
N VAL A 34 -3.19 -10.99 13.02
CA VAL A 34 -2.06 -11.56 12.27
C VAL A 34 -1.96 -13.07 12.51
N GLY A 35 -2.13 -13.51 13.75
CA GLY A 35 -2.13 -14.92 14.12
C GLY A 35 -3.23 -15.73 13.44
N SER A 36 -4.43 -15.17 13.28
CA SER A 36 -5.53 -15.87 12.59
C SER A 36 -5.30 -16.06 11.09
N GLN A 37 -4.33 -15.35 10.49
CA GLN A 37 -3.99 -15.48 9.07
C GLN A 37 -2.87 -16.50 8.81
N PHE A 38 -2.36 -17.20 9.83
CA PHE A 38 -1.17 -18.04 9.69
C PHE A 38 -1.32 -19.15 8.64
N ASP A 39 -2.46 -19.84 8.61
CA ASP A 39 -2.68 -20.90 7.63
C ASP A 39 -2.78 -20.36 6.20
N THR A 40 -3.46 -19.22 6.02
CA THR A 40 -3.51 -18.54 4.72
C THR A 40 -2.11 -18.08 4.29
N PHE A 41 -1.30 -17.56 5.23
CA PHE A 41 0.09 -17.19 4.95
C PHE A 41 0.92 -18.40 4.50
N GLN A 42 0.79 -19.55 5.15
CA GLN A 42 1.51 -20.77 4.74
C GLN A 42 1.11 -21.23 3.34
N GLN A 43 -0.19 -21.18 3.02
CA GLN A 43 -0.70 -21.52 1.68
C GLN A 43 -0.16 -20.55 0.62
N ASP A 44 -0.25 -19.25 0.87
CA ASP A 44 0.26 -18.23 -0.03
C ASP A 44 1.77 -18.35 -0.22
N HIS A 45 2.51 -18.61 0.86
CA HIS A 45 3.95 -18.86 0.82
C HIS A 45 4.29 -20.07 -0.05
N LYS A 46 3.57 -21.19 0.12
CA LYS A 46 3.73 -22.37 -0.73
C LYS A 46 3.48 -22.01 -2.20
N THR A 47 2.37 -21.32 -2.50
CA THR A 47 2.03 -20.93 -3.87
C THR A 47 3.12 -20.07 -4.50
N ILE A 48 3.63 -19.03 -3.82
CA ILE A 48 4.68 -18.17 -4.40
C ILE A 48 6.00 -18.91 -4.60
N THR A 49 6.31 -19.93 -3.79
CA THR A 49 7.51 -20.76 -3.99
C THR A 49 7.40 -21.73 -5.15
N GLU A 50 6.18 -22.05 -5.59
CA GLU A 50 5.91 -22.90 -6.75
C GLU A 50 5.83 -22.09 -8.06
N ILE A 51 5.73 -20.76 -7.97
CA ILE A 51 5.83 -19.85 -9.12
C ILE A 51 7.30 -19.54 -9.37
N GLU A 52 7.89 -20.23 -10.34
CA GLU A 52 9.23 -19.90 -10.82
C GLU A 52 9.27 -18.47 -11.36
N SER A 53 10.24 -17.69 -10.90
CA SER A 53 10.43 -16.27 -11.24
C SER A 53 11.93 -15.90 -11.30
N PRO A 54 12.76 -16.60 -12.11
CA PRO A 54 14.19 -16.35 -12.15
C PRO A 54 14.51 -14.93 -12.66
N THR A 55 15.56 -14.32 -12.09
CA THR A 55 16.04 -13.01 -12.52
C THR A 55 16.31 -12.97 -14.03
N GLY A 56 15.69 -12.02 -14.74
CA GLY A 56 15.86 -11.85 -16.19
C GLY A 56 14.83 -12.56 -17.05
N ASP A 57 14.01 -13.46 -16.48
CA ASP A 57 12.88 -14.06 -17.22
C ASP A 57 11.64 -13.16 -17.12
N LYS A 58 11.36 -12.46 -18.22
CA LYS A 58 10.21 -11.55 -18.32
C LYS A 58 8.87 -12.26 -18.17
N ALA A 59 8.72 -13.44 -18.77
CA ALA A 59 7.45 -14.16 -18.77
C ALA A 59 7.16 -14.71 -17.38
N ALA A 60 8.16 -15.26 -16.71
CA ALA A 60 8.07 -15.73 -15.34
C ALA A 60 7.80 -14.57 -14.37
N SER A 61 8.53 -13.46 -14.50
CA SER A 61 8.32 -12.26 -13.70
C SER A 61 6.90 -11.68 -13.86
N LEU A 62 6.31 -11.72 -15.06
CA LEU A 62 4.93 -11.28 -15.29
C LEU A 62 3.90 -12.19 -14.58
N LYS A 63 4.13 -13.51 -14.53
CA LYS A 63 3.25 -14.44 -13.79
C LYS A 63 3.23 -14.12 -12.30
N MET A 64 4.40 -13.90 -11.72
CA MET A 64 4.51 -13.49 -10.31
C MET A 64 3.87 -12.12 -10.08
N ALA A 65 4.07 -11.16 -10.98
CA ALA A 65 3.41 -9.85 -10.93
C ALA A 65 1.88 -9.96 -10.95
N GLN A 66 1.33 -10.85 -11.76
CA GLN A 66 -0.11 -11.12 -11.82
C GLN A 66 -0.63 -11.69 -10.50
N TRP A 67 0.08 -12.65 -9.89
CA TRP A 67 -0.30 -13.18 -8.58
C TRP A 67 -0.33 -12.09 -7.50
N VAL A 68 0.66 -11.20 -7.48
CA VAL A 68 0.70 -10.07 -6.53
C VAL A 68 -0.50 -9.13 -6.75
N LYS A 69 -0.83 -8.84 -8.02
CA LYS A 69 -2.01 -8.04 -8.36
C LYS A 69 -3.29 -8.67 -7.82
N ASP A 70 -3.50 -9.96 -8.08
CA ASP A 70 -4.69 -10.69 -7.68
C ASP A 70 -4.87 -10.72 -6.14
N LYS A 71 -3.77 -10.64 -5.38
CA LYS A 71 -3.80 -10.52 -3.92
C LYS A 71 -4.08 -9.12 -3.40
N LEU A 72 -3.59 -8.09 -4.08
CA LEU A 72 -3.64 -6.71 -3.58
C LEU A 72 -4.87 -5.92 -4.04
N GLU A 73 -5.39 -6.18 -5.24
CA GLU A 73 -6.59 -5.48 -5.73
C GLU A 73 -7.83 -5.70 -4.85
N PRO A 74 -8.14 -6.92 -4.37
CA PRO A 74 -9.26 -7.14 -3.44
C PRO A 74 -9.12 -6.39 -2.11
N LEU A 75 -7.90 -6.02 -1.72
CA LEU A 75 -7.62 -5.23 -0.51
C LEU A 75 -7.78 -3.71 -0.76
N GLY A 76 -8.19 -3.31 -1.96
CA GLY A 76 -8.42 -1.94 -2.36
C GLY A 76 -7.16 -1.18 -2.80
N PHE A 77 -6.12 -1.91 -3.20
CA PHE A 77 -4.98 -1.28 -3.88
C PHE A 77 -5.28 -1.12 -5.37
N ARG A 78 -4.85 0.01 -5.94
CA ARG A 78 -4.71 0.18 -7.38
C ARG A 78 -3.33 -0.34 -7.78
N VAL A 79 -3.31 -1.36 -8.63
CA VAL A 79 -2.08 -2.04 -9.05
C VAL A 79 -1.73 -1.69 -10.50
N GLU A 80 -0.50 -1.26 -10.72
CA GLU A 80 0.07 -0.96 -12.03
C GLU A 80 1.29 -1.84 -12.29
N PHE A 81 1.45 -2.29 -13.53
CA PHE A 81 2.64 -3.00 -13.99
C PHE A 81 3.56 -2.05 -14.74
N ARG A 82 4.86 -2.12 -14.46
CA ARG A 82 5.90 -1.43 -15.21
C ARG A 82 6.92 -2.43 -15.74
N PRO A 83 6.80 -2.83 -17.02
CA PRO A 83 7.77 -3.73 -17.64
C PRO A 83 9.12 -3.04 -17.85
N ASN A 84 10.20 -3.82 -17.80
CA ASN A 84 11.55 -3.38 -18.14
C ASN A 84 12.28 -4.48 -18.94
N GLU A 85 13.58 -4.32 -19.17
CA GLU A 85 14.38 -5.30 -19.92
C GLU A 85 14.60 -6.64 -19.22
N LYS A 86 14.43 -6.70 -17.89
CA LYS A 86 14.72 -7.87 -17.05
C LYS A 86 13.49 -8.49 -16.37
N GLY A 87 12.31 -7.88 -16.47
CA GLY A 87 11.10 -8.33 -15.79
C GLY A 87 9.98 -7.29 -15.74
N THR A 88 9.07 -7.48 -14.79
CA THR A 88 7.91 -6.62 -14.55
C THR A 88 7.89 -6.15 -13.10
N HIS A 89 7.95 -4.83 -12.89
CA HIS A 89 7.71 -4.25 -11.57
C HIS A 89 6.21 -4.14 -11.29
N VAL A 90 5.83 -4.35 -10.03
CA VAL A 90 4.48 -4.11 -9.53
C VAL A 90 4.49 -2.87 -8.66
N ILE A 91 3.62 -1.91 -8.97
CA ILE A 91 3.40 -0.73 -8.14
C ILE A 91 1.97 -0.79 -7.63
N ALA A 92 1.82 -1.03 -6.33
CA ALA A 92 0.53 -1.07 -5.65
C ALA A 92 0.37 0.20 -4.79
N THR A 93 -0.72 0.94 -5.02
CA THR A 93 -1.01 2.18 -4.28
C THR A 93 -2.37 2.10 -3.63
N ARG A 94 -2.49 2.60 -2.40
CA ARG A 94 -3.77 2.71 -1.69
C ARG A 94 -3.80 4.01 -0.89
N GLN A 95 -4.88 4.76 -1.02
CA GLN A 95 -5.07 6.00 -0.27
C GLN A 95 -5.50 5.68 1.16
N GLY A 96 -4.67 6.05 2.13
CA GLY A 96 -5.03 6.03 3.55
C GLY A 96 -5.77 7.29 3.99
N LYS A 97 -6.21 7.31 5.24
CA LYS A 97 -6.82 8.49 5.90
C LYS A 97 -5.80 9.41 6.60
N GLY A 98 -4.52 9.02 6.61
CA GLY A 98 -3.44 9.77 7.26
C GLY A 98 -2.77 10.77 6.33
N ALA A 99 -1.96 11.66 6.90
CA ALA A 99 -1.20 12.68 6.16
C ALA A 99 0.18 12.19 5.67
N LEU A 100 0.67 11.06 6.21
CA LEU A 100 1.98 10.50 5.88
C LEU A 100 1.88 9.50 4.71
N ARG A 101 3.02 9.29 4.04
CA ARG A 101 3.19 8.29 2.98
C ARG A 101 4.13 7.20 3.48
N VAL A 102 3.75 5.94 3.24
CA VAL A 102 4.58 4.77 3.55
C VAL A 102 4.96 4.09 2.24
N LEU A 103 6.24 3.77 2.08
CA LEU A 103 6.76 2.99 0.96
C LEU A 103 7.24 1.63 1.48
N MET A 104 6.70 0.55 0.92
CA MET A 104 7.18 -0.81 1.14
C MET A 104 7.87 -1.28 -0.15
N LEU A 105 9.11 -1.74 -0.03
CA LEU A 105 9.90 -2.25 -1.15
C LEU A 105 10.22 -3.73 -0.91
N GLY A 106 10.13 -4.52 -1.97
CA GLY A 106 10.50 -5.92 -2.01
C GLY A 106 10.80 -6.33 -3.44
N HIS A 107 11.40 -7.51 -3.60
CA HIS A 107 11.65 -8.12 -4.92
C HIS A 107 10.91 -9.46 -5.00
N THR A 108 10.54 -9.84 -6.22
CA THR A 108 9.74 -11.05 -6.50
C THR A 108 10.47 -12.04 -7.40
N ASP A 109 11.67 -11.71 -7.84
CA ASP A 109 12.55 -12.59 -8.56
C ASP A 109 13.39 -13.45 -7.62
N THR A 110 13.74 -14.64 -8.11
CA THR A 110 14.62 -15.59 -7.43
C THR A 110 15.95 -15.69 -8.17
N GLY A 111 17.01 -16.01 -7.42
CA GLY A 111 18.30 -16.34 -8.04
C GLY A 111 18.21 -17.63 -8.85
N ASN A 112 19.03 -17.74 -9.90
CA ASN A 112 19.12 -18.96 -10.70
C ASN A 112 19.69 -20.10 -9.84
N ARG A 113 19.03 -21.26 -9.86
CA ARG A 113 19.64 -22.53 -9.43
C ARG A 113 20.43 -23.14 -10.57
#